data_AF-A0A9X2HND9-F1
#
_entry.id   AF-A0A9X2HND9-F1
#
_cell.length_a   1.000
_cell.length_b   1.000
_cell.length_c   1.000
_cell.angle_alpha   90.00
_cell.angle_beta   90.00
_cell.angle_gamma   90.00
#
_symmetry.space_group_name_H-M   'P 1'
#
loop_
_entity.id
_entity.type
_entity.pdbx_description
1 polymer ?
#
loop_
_entity_poly.entity_id
_entity_poly.type
_entity_poly.pdbx_seq_one_letter_code
_entity_poly.pdbx_strand_id
1 'polypeptide(L)'
;MVKLNKKMAMALVAASMIAAPSIAQDKKGTNLGDKDVPATESSKAVDTLALGYRLADYARTNKDARAMIVAAKMVDSITVKEGTDKGKIEGTGKGTGSAKGATAADLFAEAKSLANGDADILAAVEAAQAETSKGVVGGAIRTVQYVPGQTTWTVRFAARGGEPLVVGARRDSATPVDLKIYDENGNLVCQDMSHNVTLYCRVNPIWTGPFSVQAINHGDSGTGIALVTN
;
A
#
# COMPACT_ATOMS: atom_id res chain seq x y z
N MET A 1 -43.49 -67.42 28.26
CA MET A 1 -44.01 -66.16 27.67
C MET A 1 -42.88 -65.15 27.78
N VAL A 2 -42.34 -64.49 26.75
CA VAL A 2 -42.82 -64.08 25.42
C VAL A 2 -41.63 -64.09 24.45
N LYS A 3 -41.86 -64.55 23.19
CA LYS A 3 -40.92 -64.46 22.06
C LYS A 3 -40.91 -63.02 21.52
N LEU A 4 -39.74 -62.41 21.28
CA LEU A 4 -39.64 -61.20 20.46
C LEU A 4 -39.09 -61.55 19.06
N ASN A 5 -39.84 -61.13 18.05
CA ASN A 5 -39.68 -61.48 16.65
C ASN A 5 -38.93 -60.37 15.89
N LYS A 6 -38.05 -60.74 14.96
CA LYS A 6 -37.42 -59.88 13.94
C LYS A 6 -38.47 -59.06 13.18
N LYS A 7 -38.28 -57.74 13.01
CA LYS A 7 -38.40 -57.02 11.72
C LYS A 7 -37.64 -55.67 11.75
N MET A 8 -36.52 -55.69 11.02
CA MET A 8 -35.93 -54.66 10.17
C MET A 8 -36.80 -53.40 9.93
N ALA A 9 -36.32 -52.23 10.34
CA ALA A 9 -36.76 -50.93 9.82
C ALA A 9 -35.55 -49.99 9.75
N MET A 10 -35.10 -49.77 8.52
CA MET A 10 -34.01 -48.88 8.13
C MET A 10 -34.56 -47.46 8.09
N ALA A 11 -34.10 -46.58 8.98
CA ALA A 11 -34.45 -45.16 8.95
C ALA A 11 -33.23 -44.37 8.43
N LEU A 12 -33.33 -43.92 7.17
CA LEU A 12 -32.42 -42.93 6.59
C LEU A 12 -32.53 -41.63 7.40
N VAL A 13 -31.43 -41.20 8.02
CA VAL A 13 -31.27 -39.82 8.49
C VAL A 13 -30.77 -39.00 7.30
N ALA A 14 -31.65 -38.16 6.74
CA ALA A 14 -31.30 -37.20 5.71
C ALA A 14 -30.44 -36.08 6.32
N ALA A 15 -29.18 -36.00 5.91
CA ALA A 15 -28.31 -34.87 6.21
C ALA A 15 -28.74 -33.68 5.35
N SER A 16 -29.53 -32.76 5.92
CA SER A 16 -29.84 -31.47 5.30
C SER A 16 -28.61 -30.58 5.34
N MET A 17 -27.85 -30.55 4.24
CA MET A 17 -26.87 -29.49 3.99
C MET A 17 -27.64 -28.18 3.82
N ILE A 18 -27.54 -27.29 4.81
CA ILE A 18 -27.98 -25.90 4.66
C ILE A 18 -26.95 -25.23 3.76
N ALA A 19 -27.18 -25.26 2.46
CA ALA A 19 -26.48 -24.42 1.51
C ALA A 19 -26.94 -22.98 1.78
N ALA A 20 -26.12 -22.18 2.46
CA ALA A 20 -26.36 -20.75 2.55
C ALA A 20 -26.38 -20.19 1.12
N PRO A 21 -27.42 -19.45 0.70
CA PRO A 21 -27.40 -18.81 -0.59
C PRO A 21 -26.27 -17.78 -0.60
N SER A 22 -25.28 -18.01 -1.46
CA SER A 22 -24.35 -16.97 -1.87
C SER A 22 -25.19 -15.87 -2.54
N ILE A 23 -25.57 -14.84 -1.78
CA ILE A 23 -26.11 -13.62 -2.37
C ILE A 23 -24.97 -13.07 -3.23
N ALA A 24 -25.06 -13.29 -4.54
CA ALA A 24 -24.28 -12.53 -5.50
C ALA A 24 -24.75 -11.08 -5.37
N GLN A 25 -24.05 -10.31 -4.55
CA GLN A 25 -24.29 -8.88 -4.43
C GLN A 25 -24.07 -8.29 -5.83
N ASP A 26 -25.11 -7.69 -6.43
CA ASP A 26 -25.01 -7.04 -7.74
C ASP A 26 -23.95 -5.94 -7.64
N LYS A 27 -22.75 -6.20 -8.17
CA LYS A 27 -21.58 -5.30 -8.13
C LYS A 27 -21.72 -4.16 -9.15
N LYS A 28 -22.80 -3.38 -9.02
CA LYS A 28 -23.09 -2.23 -9.87
C LYS A 28 -22.86 -0.94 -9.10
N GLY A 29 -22.40 0.09 -9.81
CA GLY A 29 -22.06 1.39 -9.22
C GLY A 29 -20.63 1.45 -8.70
N THR A 30 -20.36 2.45 -7.84
CA THR A 30 -19.04 2.78 -7.31
C THR A 30 -18.70 1.95 -6.08
N ASN A 31 -17.54 1.28 -6.08
CA ASN A 31 -17.05 0.48 -4.96
C ASN A 31 -16.38 1.34 -3.88
N LEU A 32 -17.15 2.25 -3.27
CA LEU A 32 -16.68 3.17 -2.24
C LEU A 32 -17.76 3.33 -1.16
N GLY A 33 -17.44 2.95 0.07
CA GLY A 33 -18.33 3.07 1.22
C GLY A 33 -18.17 4.37 1.97
N ASP A 34 -19.28 4.97 2.39
CA ASP A 34 -19.32 6.24 3.12
C ASP A 34 -19.04 6.09 4.63
N LYS A 35 -18.83 4.86 5.12
CA LYS A 35 -18.56 4.59 6.53
C LYS A 35 -17.08 4.37 6.75
N ASP A 36 -16.57 4.90 7.86
CA ASP A 36 -15.23 4.58 8.32
C ASP A 36 -15.14 3.11 8.69
N VAL A 37 -14.14 2.44 8.11
CA VAL A 37 -13.83 1.04 8.40
C VAL A 37 -12.57 1.01 9.29
N PRO A 38 -12.56 0.22 10.37
CA PRO A 38 -11.38 0.07 11.22
C PRO A 38 -10.14 -0.35 10.42
N ALA A 39 -8.99 0.24 10.75
CA ALA A 39 -7.72 -0.10 10.11
C ALA A 39 -7.31 -1.54 10.44
N THR A 40 -7.03 -2.32 9.39
CA THR A 40 -6.34 -3.62 9.49
C THR A 40 -4.85 -3.41 9.73
N GLU A 41 -4.15 -4.42 10.24
CA GLU A 41 -2.70 -4.35 10.44
C GLU A 41 -1.93 -4.02 9.15
N SER A 42 -2.34 -4.58 8.01
CA SER A 42 -1.71 -4.26 6.71
C SER A 42 -2.00 -2.83 6.26
N SER A 43 -3.22 -2.31 6.46
CA SER A 43 -3.53 -0.90 6.15
C SER A 43 -2.73 0.07 7.03
N LYS A 44 -2.57 -0.24 8.33
CA LYS A 44 -1.74 0.55 9.27
C LYS A 44 -0.27 0.55 8.86
N ALA A 45 0.22 -0.56 8.32
CA ALA A 45 1.59 -0.64 7.83
C ALA A 45 1.82 0.27 6.62
N VAL A 46 0.88 0.32 5.67
CA VAL A 46 0.96 1.26 4.54
C VAL A 46 0.86 2.71 5.03
N ASP A 47 -0.05 3.01 5.96
CA ASP A 47 -0.15 4.35 6.58
C ASP A 47 1.17 4.77 7.23
N THR A 48 1.76 3.87 8.02
CA THR A 48 3.03 4.12 8.73
C THR A 48 4.17 4.34 7.74
N LEU A 49 4.23 3.54 6.67
CA LEU A 49 5.23 3.65 5.62
C LEU A 49 5.10 4.97 4.84
N ALA A 50 3.88 5.34 4.42
CA ALA A 50 3.60 6.60 3.74
C ALA A 50 3.85 7.82 4.64
N LEU A 51 3.55 7.72 5.95
CA LEU A 51 3.87 8.76 6.92
C LEU A 51 5.38 8.89 7.12
N GLY A 52 6.11 7.79 7.25
CA GLY A 52 7.57 7.79 7.33
C GLY A 52 8.22 8.46 6.11
N TYR A 53 7.71 8.17 4.91
CA TYR A 53 8.16 8.85 3.69
C TYR A 53 7.88 10.35 3.67
N ARG A 54 6.67 10.78 4.05
CA ARG A 54 6.35 12.22 4.20
C ARG A 54 7.25 12.91 5.22
N LEU A 55 7.54 12.25 6.34
CA LEU A 55 8.45 12.79 7.36
C LEU A 55 9.88 12.89 6.82
N ALA A 56 10.34 11.93 6.03
CA ALA A 56 11.63 12.02 5.35
C ALA A 56 11.67 13.20 4.36
N ASP A 57 10.59 13.45 3.61
CA ASP A 57 10.49 14.58 2.69
C ASP A 57 10.51 15.93 3.44
N TYR A 58 9.81 16.02 4.59
CA TYR A 58 9.92 17.15 5.51
C TYR A 58 11.35 17.33 6.02
N ALA A 59 12.00 16.25 6.47
CA ALA A 59 13.36 16.27 7.00
C ALA A 59 14.37 16.78 5.96
N ARG A 60 14.26 16.34 4.69
CA ARG A 60 15.10 16.86 3.58
C ARG A 60 14.91 18.34 3.37
N THR A 61 13.66 18.79 3.34
CA THR A 61 13.31 20.20 3.09
C THR A 61 13.87 21.11 4.18
N ASN A 62 13.80 20.67 5.44
CA ASN A 62 14.22 21.45 6.60
C ASN A 62 15.66 21.15 7.05
N LYS A 63 16.37 20.25 6.36
CA LYS A 63 17.69 19.74 6.74
C LYS A 63 17.72 19.21 8.19
N ASP A 64 16.65 18.55 8.62
CA ASP A 64 16.48 18.06 9.98
C ASP A 64 16.88 16.58 10.09
N ALA A 65 18.08 16.32 10.58
CA ALA A 65 18.60 14.97 10.76
C ALA A 65 17.79 14.15 11.79
N ARG A 66 17.24 14.78 12.83
CA ARG A 66 16.46 14.08 13.87
C ARG A 66 15.12 13.62 13.32
N ALA A 67 14.44 14.45 12.53
CA ALA A 67 13.26 14.05 11.81
C ALA A 67 13.54 12.90 10.83
N MET A 68 14.70 12.91 10.16
CA MET A 68 15.10 11.81 9.27
C MET A 68 15.33 10.50 10.03
N ILE A 69 15.90 10.53 11.24
CA ILE A 69 16.04 9.34 12.10
C ILE A 69 14.67 8.74 12.43
N VAL A 70 13.71 9.57 12.82
CA VAL A 70 12.34 9.11 13.13
C VAL A 70 11.69 8.50 11.89
N ALA A 71 11.81 9.15 10.74
CA ALA A 71 11.32 8.62 9.46
C ALA A 71 11.92 7.24 9.15
N ALA A 72 13.23 7.08 9.31
CA ALA A 72 13.92 5.82 9.09
C ALA A 72 13.39 4.70 10.01
N LYS A 73 13.18 4.98 11.30
CA LYS A 73 12.58 4.03 12.25
C LYS A 73 11.16 3.62 11.86
N MET A 74 10.34 4.56 11.37
CA MET A 74 9.00 4.25 10.89
C MET A 74 9.04 3.30 9.70
N VAL A 75 9.93 3.55 8.73
CA VAL A 75 10.12 2.66 7.58
C VAL A 75 10.67 1.30 8.01
N ASP A 76 11.58 1.25 8.97
CA ASP A 76 12.18 0.01 9.49
C ASP A 76 11.18 -0.88 10.21
N SER A 77 10.15 -0.28 10.83
CA SER A 77 9.12 -1.02 11.57
C SER A 77 8.19 -1.86 10.68
N ILE A 78 8.24 -1.67 9.35
CA ILE A 78 7.31 -2.27 8.40
C ILE A 78 8.02 -3.29 7.51
N THR A 79 7.47 -4.50 7.43
CA THR A 79 7.90 -5.45 6.40
C THR A 79 7.30 -5.07 5.07
N VAL A 80 8.16 -4.98 4.06
CA VAL A 80 7.74 -4.69 2.70
C VAL A 80 8.02 -5.89 1.81
N LYS A 81 6.97 -6.37 1.13
CA LYS A 81 7.06 -7.41 0.10
C LYS A 81 7.01 -6.76 -1.27
N GLU A 82 7.73 -7.32 -2.23
CA GLU A 82 7.64 -6.84 -3.61
C GLU A 82 6.36 -7.36 -4.29
N GLY A 83 5.67 -6.46 -4.98
CA GLY A 83 4.48 -6.76 -5.77
C GLY A 83 4.82 -7.56 -7.03
N THR A 84 3.91 -8.45 -7.39
CA THR A 84 4.02 -9.32 -8.58
C THR A 84 3.57 -8.62 -9.85
N ASP A 85 2.52 -7.79 -9.79
CA ASP A 85 2.13 -6.93 -10.90
C ASP A 85 3.10 -5.73 -11.00
N LYS A 86 3.83 -5.65 -12.12
CA LYS A 86 4.73 -4.52 -12.43
C LYS A 86 3.99 -3.36 -13.11
N GLY A 87 2.70 -3.53 -13.37
CA GLY A 87 1.85 -2.56 -14.03
C GLY A 87 2.15 -2.42 -15.52
N LYS A 88 1.47 -1.45 -16.13
CA LYS A 88 1.61 -1.09 -17.54
C LYS A 88 1.83 0.41 -17.67
N ILE A 89 2.68 0.81 -18.60
CA ILE A 89 2.89 2.21 -18.96
C ILE A 89 2.12 2.48 -20.25
N GLU A 90 1.33 3.54 -20.24
CA GLU A 90 0.56 4.02 -21.38
C GLU A 90 0.87 5.51 -21.60
N GLY A 91 0.92 5.94 -22.87
CA GLY A 91 1.27 7.30 -23.26
C GLY A 91 2.36 7.35 -24.34
N THR A 92 2.69 8.56 -24.79
CA THR A 92 3.65 8.79 -25.89
C THR A 92 5.07 9.08 -25.40
N GLY A 93 5.23 9.36 -24.10
CA GLY A 93 6.52 9.59 -23.47
C GLY A 93 7.46 8.40 -23.63
N LYS A 94 8.74 8.71 -23.88
CA LYS A 94 9.81 7.72 -24.01
C LYS A 94 10.91 8.03 -23.01
N GLY A 95 11.52 6.99 -22.48
CA GLY A 95 12.65 7.13 -21.58
C GLY A 95 12.92 5.85 -20.82
N THR A 96 14.18 5.62 -20.48
CA THR A 96 14.60 4.57 -19.56
C THR A 96 15.19 5.24 -18.32
N GLY A 97 15.07 4.55 -17.19
CA GLY A 97 15.57 5.02 -15.92
C GLY A 97 15.42 3.93 -14.88
N SER A 98 15.84 4.21 -13.65
CA SER A 98 15.68 3.33 -12.51
C SER A 98 14.64 3.89 -11.56
N ALA A 99 14.02 3.00 -10.80
CA ALA A 99 13.19 3.35 -9.67
C ALA A 99 13.56 2.45 -8.51
N LYS A 100 13.66 3.04 -7.31
CA LYS A 100 13.86 2.29 -6.07
C LYS A 100 12.93 2.83 -5.00
N GLY A 101 12.42 1.93 -4.17
CA GLY A 101 11.76 2.33 -2.93
C GLY A 101 12.80 2.78 -1.92
N ALA A 102 12.54 3.89 -1.23
CA ALA A 102 13.41 4.30 -0.12
C ALA A 102 13.31 3.24 1.00
N THR A 103 14.45 2.69 1.39
CA THR A 103 14.57 1.75 2.51
C THR A 103 14.93 2.49 3.79
N ALA A 104 14.74 1.85 4.95
CA ALA A 104 15.21 2.41 6.22
C ALA A 104 16.72 2.68 6.20
N ALA A 105 17.50 1.79 5.56
CA ALA A 105 18.94 1.97 5.40
C ALA A 105 19.29 3.22 4.56
N ASP A 106 18.56 3.48 3.47
CA ASP A 106 18.73 4.72 2.70
C ASP A 106 18.45 5.94 3.58
N LEU A 107 17.36 5.94 4.36
CA LEU A 107 16.98 7.06 5.21
C LEU A 107 17.96 7.29 6.37
N PHE A 108 18.48 6.23 6.99
CA PHE A 108 19.54 6.35 8.00
C PHE A 108 20.84 6.91 7.40
N ALA A 109 21.20 6.52 6.17
CA ALA A 109 22.35 7.08 5.49
C ALA A 109 22.17 8.59 5.20
N GLU A 110 20.97 8.99 4.78
CA GLU A 110 20.62 10.41 4.62
C GLU A 110 20.65 11.17 5.96
N ALA A 111 20.19 10.56 7.06
CA ALA A 111 20.27 11.17 8.39
C ALA A 111 21.73 11.44 8.80
N LYS A 112 22.66 10.50 8.53
CA LYS A 112 24.10 10.72 8.77
C LYS A 112 24.65 11.85 7.92
N SER A 113 24.21 11.98 6.67
CA SER A 113 24.60 13.11 5.82
C SER A 113 24.08 14.43 6.35
N LEU A 114 22.81 14.49 6.80
CA LEU A 114 22.21 15.69 7.39
C LEU A 114 22.83 16.07 8.73
N ALA A 115 23.35 15.10 9.49
CA ALA A 115 24.06 15.34 10.75
C ALA A 115 25.31 16.21 10.57
N ASN A 116 25.90 16.24 9.36
CA ASN A 116 27.06 17.06 9.03
C ASN A 116 28.22 16.93 10.05
N GLY A 117 28.47 15.70 10.52
CA GLY A 117 29.53 15.40 11.48
C GLY A 117 29.20 15.63 12.96
N ASP A 118 27.97 16.02 13.29
CA ASP A 118 27.51 16.12 14.68
C ASP A 118 27.54 14.74 15.36
N ALA A 119 28.41 14.60 16.37
CA ALA A 119 28.66 13.33 17.05
C ALA A 119 27.43 12.79 17.79
N ASP A 120 26.59 13.66 18.36
CA ASP A 120 25.40 13.26 19.11
C ASP A 120 24.32 12.72 18.17
N ILE A 121 24.14 13.36 17.02
CA ILE A 121 23.19 12.90 16.00
C ILE A 121 23.68 11.60 15.36
N LEU A 122 24.98 11.48 15.07
CA LEU A 122 25.56 10.24 14.55
C LEU A 122 25.37 9.07 15.52
N ALA A 123 25.63 9.28 16.81
CA ALA A 123 25.37 8.29 17.85
C ALA A 123 23.88 7.94 17.94
N ALA A 124 22.98 8.91 17.77
CA ALA A 124 21.54 8.66 17.73
C ALA A 124 21.11 7.82 16.52
N VAL A 125 21.73 8.03 15.34
CA VAL A 125 21.50 7.16 14.17
C VAL A 125 21.93 5.73 14.49
N GLU A 126 23.12 5.53 15.04
CA GLU A 126 23.65 4.20 15.36
C GLU A 126 22.78 3.48 16.40
N ALA A 127 22.36 4.18 17.44
CA ALA A 127 21.42 3.66 18.43
C ALA A 127 20.10 3.23 17.79
N ALA A 128 19.53 4.08 16.91
CA ALA A 128 18.30 3.77 16.21
C ALA A 128 18.44 2.57 15.24
N GLN A 129 19.61 2.37 14.61
CA GLN A 129 19.88 1.21 13.76
C GLN A 129 20.06 -0.08 14.58
N ALA A 130 20.57 0.03 15.82
CA ALA A 130 20.75 -1.11 16.72
C ALA A 130 19.44 -1.53 17.41
N GLU A 131 18.47 -0.63 17.51
CA GLU A 131 17.11 -0.97 17.93
C GLU A 131 16.49 -1.94 16.92
N THR A 132 16.51 -3.23 17.22
CA THR A 132 15.76 -4.21 16.43
C THR A 132 14.27 -3.88 16.54
N SER A 133 13.58 -3.73 15.40
CA SER A 133 12.12 -3.56 15.34
C SER A 133 11.41 -4.84 15.82
N LYS A 134 11.32 -4.98 17.14
CA LYS A 134 10.58 -6.07 17.81
C LYS A 134 9.08 -5.83 17.63
N GLY A 135 8.53 -6.27 16.50
CA GLY A 135 7.10 -6.16 16.23
C GLY A 135 6.80 -5.58 14.85
N VAL A 136 7.35 -6.20 13.81
CA VAL A 136 6.98 -5.94 12.43
C VAL A 136 5.46 -6.05 12.28
N VAL A 137 4.80 -4.94 11.99
CA VAL A 137 3.36 -4.89 11.69
C VAL A 137 3.14 -5.43 10.28
N GLY A 138 2.00 -6.09 10.06
CA GLY A 138 1.64 -6.81 8.82
C GLY A 138 2.11 -6.11 7.54
N GLY A 139 2.64 -6.85 6.57
CA GLY A 139 3.47 -6.24 5.54
C GLY A 139 2.73 -5.37 4.51
N ALA A 140 3.40 -4.32 4.04
CA ALA A 140 3.02 -3.57 2.85
C ALA A 140 3.55 -4.27 1.59
N ILE A 141 2.80 -4.17 0.49
CA ILE A 141 3.25 -4.57 -0.84
C ILE A 141 3.79 -3.33 -1.53
N ARG A 142 4.99 -3.42 -2.10
CA ARG A 142 5.60 -2.35 -2.87
C ARG A 142 5.84 -2.78 -4.31
N THR A 143 5.49 -1.91 -5.24
CA THR A 143 5.91 -2.01 -6.63
C THR A 143 6.64 -0.73 -6.99
N VAL A 144 7.74 -0.85 -7.72
CA VAL A 144 8.53 0.30 -8.20
C VAL A 144 8.56 0.31 -9.71
N GLN A 145 8.55 1.52 -10.29
CA GLN A 145 8.64 1.69 -11.73
C GLN A 145 9.21 3.06 -12.07
N TYR A 146 10.08 3.11 -13.07
CA TYR A 146 10.43 4.38 -13.72
C TYR A 146 9.30 4.77 -14.67
N VAL A 147 8.72 5.94 -14.46
CA VAL A 147 7.57 6.46 -15.20
C VAL A 147 8.04 7.64 -16.07
N PRO A 148 8.17 7.46 -17.39
CA PRO A 148 8.54 8.53 -18.31
C PRO A 148 7.60 9.73 -18.22
N GLY A 149 8.09 10.90 -18.65
CA GLY A 149 7.26 12.11 -18.75
C GLY A 149 6.06 11.90 -19.65
N GLN A 150 4.93 12.53 -19.33
CA GLN A 150 3.67 12.42 -20.11
C GLN A 150 3.17 10.98 -20.30
N THR A 151 3.39 10.12 -19.29
CA THR A 151 2.87 8.75 -19.28
C THR A 151 2.10 8.44 -18.00
N THR A 152 1.22 7.45 -18.09
CA THR A 152 0.49 6.90 -16.96
C THR A 152 1.00 5.50 -16.67
N TRP A 153 1.42 5.26 -15.44
CA TRP A 153 1.72 3.93 -14.95
C TRP A 153 0.55 3.36 -14.17
N THR A 154 -0.01 2.25 -14.64
CA THR A 154 -1.19 1.59 -14.04
C THR A 154 -0.81 0.24 -13.43
N VAL A 155 -1.03 0.08 -12.13
CA VAL A 155 -0.87 -1.19 -11.38
C VAL A 155 -2.25 -1.72 -10.99
N ARG A 156 -2.46 -3.04 -11.06
CA ARG A 156 -3.72 -3.68 -10.66
C ARG A 156 -3.51 -4.60 -9.46
N PHE A 157 -4.49 -4.62 -8.58
CA PHE A 157 -4.56 -5.56 -7.46
C PHE A 157 -6.02 -5.78 -7.06
N ALA A 158 -6.27 -6.76 -6.19
CA ALA A 158 -7.59 -6.98 -5.62
C ALA A 158 -7.66 -6.39 -4.21
N ALA A 159 -8.73 -5.68 -3.88
CA ALA A 159 -9.02 -5.22 -2.52
C ALA A 159 -10.23 -5.97 -1.96
N ARG A 160 -10.28 -6.13 -0.64
CA ARG A 160 -11.37 -6.81 0.05
C ARG A 160 -12.45 -5.81 0.46
N GLY A 161 -13.70 -6.18 0.26
CA GLY A 161 -14.84 -5.44 0.78
C GLY A 161 -14.85 -5.45 2.31
N GLY A 162 -15.14 -4.31 2.93
CA GLY A 162 -15.16 -4.17 4.38
C GLY A 162 -13.79 -4.11 5.06
N GLU A 163 -12.70 -4.05 4.30
CA GLU A 163 -11.35 -3.72 4.78
C GLU A 163 -10.87 -2.45 4.07
N PRO A 164 -10.18 -1.51 4.76
CA PRO A 164 -9.64 -0.34 4.08
C PRO A 164 -8.53 -0.73 3.10
N LEU A 165 -8.63 -0.19 1.89
CA LEU A 165 -7.54 -0.14 0.91
C LEU A 165 -6.79 1.18 1.11
N VAL A 166 -5.48 1.08 1.36
CA VAL A 166 -4.59 2.23 1.51
C VAL A 166 -3.53 2.15 0.43
N VAL A 167 -3.31 3.26 -0.26
CA VAL A 167 -2.29 3.37 -1.30
C VAL A 167 -1.45 4.62 -1.05
N GLY A 168 -0.14 4.44 -1.03
CA GLY A 168 0.83 5.52 -1.08
C GLY A 168 1.64 5.46 -2.37
N ALA A 169 1.99 6.60 -2.95
CA ALA A 169 2.93 6.68 -4.06
C ALA A 169 3.99 7.72 -3.76
N ARG A 170 5.25 7.29 -3.64
CA ARG A 170 6.39 8.19 -3.46
C ARG A 170 7.16 8.28 -4.77
N ARG A 171 7.35 9.50 -5.27
CA ARG A 171 8.26 9.77 -6.39
C ARG A 171 9.65 10.17 -5.89
N ASP A 172 10.65 10.04 -6.73
CA ASP A 172 12.05 10.38 -6.42
C ASP A 172 12.53 11.71 -7.00
N SER A 173 11.66 12.44 -7.71
CA SER A 173 11.99 13.73 -8.33
C SER A 173 10.97 14.82 -8.02
N ALA A 174 11.25 16.04 -8.47
CA ALA A 174 10.34 17.18 -8.38
C ALA A 174 9.23 17.16 -9.44
N THR A 175 9.22 16.18 -10.35
CA THR A 175 8.22 16.06 -11.42
C THR A 175 6.81 15.93 -10.83
N PRO A 176 5.82 16.72 -11.27
CA PRO A 176 4.46 16.61 -10.76
C PRO A 176 3.84 15.27 -11.19
N VAL A 177 3.32 14.54 -10.20
CA VAL A 177 2.63 13.26 -10.38
C VAL A 177 1.30 13.32 -9.65
N ASP A 178 0.27 12.77 -10.28
CA ASP A 178 -1.03 12.51 -9.66
C ASP A 178 -1.20 11.03 -9.32
N LEU A 179 -1.95 10.76 -8.26
CA LEU A 179 -2.39 9.42 -7.89
C LEU A 179 -3.90 9.32 -8.10
N LYS A 180 -4.36 8.31 -8.84
CA LYS A 180 -5.80 8.02 -9.02
C LYS A 180 -6.07 6.55 -8.79
N ILE A 181 -7.18 6.23 -8.14
CA ILE A 181 -7.63 4.86 -7.88
C ILE A 181 -9.00 4.67 -8.51
N TYR A 182 -9.14 3.61 -9.29
CA TYR A 182 -10.38 3.21 -9.93
C TYR A 182 -10.80 1.81 -9.49
N ASP A 183 -12.11 1.61 -9.35
CA ASP A 183 -12.68 0.28 -9.12
C ASP A 183 -12.77 -0.57 -10.41
N GLU A 184 -13.27 -1.79 -10.28
CA GLU A 184 -13.46 -2.75 -11.37
C GLU A 184 -14.40 -2.26 -12.49
N ASN A 185 -15.27 -1.30 -12.19
CA ASN A 185 -16.23 -0.71 -13.11
C ASN A 185 -15.68 0.56 -13.77
N GLY A 186 -14.45 0.97 -13.46
CA GLY A 186 -13.82 2.17 -13.98
C GLY A 186 -14.25 3.46 -13.28
N ASN A 187 -14.92 3.37 -12.13
CA ASN A 187 -15.27 4.56 -11.36
C ASN A 187 -14.06 5.05 -10.57
N LEU A 188 -13.82 6.36 -10.58
CA LEU A 188 -12.82 6.99 -9.72
C LEU A 188 -13.29 6.94 -8.26
N VAL A 189 -12.53 6.29 -7.39
CA VAL A 189 -12.86 6.13 -5.96
C VAL A 189 -12.00 6.98 -5.03
N CYS A 190 -10.80 7.36 -5.47
CA CYS A 190 -9.93 8.29 -4.75
C CYS A 190 -8.92 8.93 -5.71
N GLN A 191 -8.50 10.15 -5.40
CA GLN A 191 -7.36 10.79 -6.05
C GLN A 191 -6.58 11.68 -5.08
N ASP A 192 -5.28 11.81 -5.31
CA ASP A 192 -4.41 12.81 -4.73
C ASP A 192 -3.69 13.54 -5.87
N MET A 193 -4.02 14.83 -6.01
CA MET A 193 -3.47 15.75 -7.01
C MET A 193 -2.68 16.88 -6.36
N SER A 194 -2.23 16.69 -5.12
CA SER A 194 -1.46 17.69 -4.38
C SER A 194 -0.07 17.96 -4.96
N HIS A 195 0.40 17.05 -5.83
CA HIS A 195 1.77 17.00 -6.31
C HIS A 195 2.81 16.92 -5.17
N ASN A 196 2.44 16.46 -3.97
CA ASN A 196 3.40 16.19 -2.90
C ASN A 196 4.28 14.99 -3.25
N VAL A 197 5.56 14.98 -2.82
CA VAL A 197 6.51 13.90 -3.13
C VAL A 197 5.97 12.51 -2.77
N THR A 198 5.23 12.45 -1.66
CA THR A 198 4.46 11.28 -1.26
C THR A 198 2.97 11.60 -1.35
N LEU A 199 2.28 10.92 -2.27
CA LEU A 199 0.83 10.96 -2.50
C LEU A 199 0.15 9.85 -1.69
N TYR A 200 -1.10 10.06 -1.31
CA TYR A 200 -1.82 9.14 -0.44
C TYR A 200 -3.32 9.08 -0.73
N CYS A 201 -3.86 7.86 -0.74
CA CYS A 201 -5.29 7.60 -0.85
C CYS A 201 -5.72 6.49 0.09
N ARG A 202 -6.89 6.65 0.70
CA ARG A 202 -7.58 5.61 1.49
C ARG A 202 -8.98 5.44 0.93
N VAL A 203 -9.34 4.19 0.66
CA VAL A 203 -10.62 3.77 0.07
C VAL A 203 -11.21 2.71 0.99
N ASN A 204 -12.52 2.73 1.19
CA ASN A 204 -13.25 1.69 1.93
C ASN A 204 -14.14 0.90 0.95
N PRO A 205 -13.64 -0.15 0.27
CA PRO A 205 -14.44 -0.94 -0.66
C PRO A 205 -15.67 -1.55 0.03
N ILE A 206 -16.82 -1.47 -0.62
CA ILE A 206 -18.08 -2.10 -0.18
C ILE A 206 -18.07 -3.59 -0.52
N TRP A 207 -17.40 -3.99 -1.61
CA TRP A 207 -17.26 -5.40 -2.01
C TRP A 207 -15.85 -5.72 -2.49
N THR A 208 -15.50 -7.01 -2.45
CA THR A 208 -14.21 -7.50 -2.92
C THR A 208 -14.14 -7.48 -4.44
N GLY A 209 -13.08 -6.91 -5.00
CA GLY A 209 -12.95 -6.68 -6.43
C GLY A 209 -11.56 -6.20 -6.86
N PRO A 210 -11.23 -6.26 -8.16
CA PRO A 210 -10.04 -5.61 -8.68
C PRO A 210 -10.15 -4.09 -8.61
N PHE A 211 -9.02 -3.45 -8.34
CA PHE A 211 -8.81 -2.02 -8.42
C PHE A 211 -7.61 -1.74 -9.33
N SER A 212 -7.59 -0.56 -9.92
CA SER A 212 -6.44 -0.06 -10.66
C SER A 212 -5.97 1.25 -10.05
N VAL A 213 -4.65 1.35 -9.84
CA VAL A 213 -4.01 2.57 -9.37
C VAL A 213 -3.18 3.13 -10.51
N GLN A 214 -3.36 4.42 -10.76
CA GLN A 214 -2.63 5.18 -11.75
C GLN A 214 -1.72 6.19 -11.06
N ALA A 215 -0.44 6.15 -11.40
CA ALA A 215 0.50 7.24 -11.17
C ALA A 215 0.71 7.96 -12.51
N ILE A 216 0.25 9.21 -12.60
CA ILE A 216 0.21 9.97 -13.86
C ILE A 216 1.31 11.01 -13.81
N ASN A 217 2.33 10.87 -14.67
CA ASN A 217 3.41 11.83 -14.77
C ASN A 217 3.01 12.95 -15.74
N HIS A 218 2.78 14.14 -15.19
CA HIS A 218 2.40 15.33 -15.96
C HIS A 218 3.57 16.13 -16.50
N GLY A 219 4.80 15.88 -16.02
CA GLY A 219 5.98 16.61 -16.47
C GLY A 219 6.63 16.01 -17.70
N ASP A 220 7.59 16.74 -18.26
CA ASP A 220 8.34 16.32 -19.44
C ASP A 220 9.49 15.34 -19.11
N SER A 221 9.91 15.31 -17.84
CA SER A 221 10.96 14.41 -17.34
C SER A 221 10.35 13.19 -16.65
N GLY A 222 11.00 12.03 -16.79
CA GLY A 222 10.60 10.84 -16.05
C GLY A 222 10.95 10.90 -14.56
N THR A 223 10.33 10.03 -13.77
CA THR A 223 10.62 9.87 -12.34
C THR A 223 10.45 8.42 -11.91
N GLY A 224 11.27 7.97 -10.97
CA GLY A 224 11.03 6.71 -10.28
C GLY A 224 9.91 6.86 -9.26
N ILE A 225 8.96 5.93 -9.31
CA ILE A 225 7.82 5.89 -8.39
C ILE A 225 7.85 4.57 -7.63
N ALA A 226 7.71 4.65 -6.31
CA ALA A 226 7.45 3.53 -5.42
C ALA A 226 6.00 3.60 -4.93
N LEU A 227 5.17 2.69 -5.42
CA LEU A 227 3.79 2.50 -4.98
C LEU A 227 3.76 1.48 -3.86
N VAL A 228 3.03 1.79 -2.78
CA VAL A 228 2.82 0.90 -1.64
C VAL A 228 1.33 0.71 -1.38
N THR A 229 0.91 -0.54 -1.12
CA THR A 229 -0.49 -0.91 -0.85
C THR A 229 -0.57 -2.10 0.10
N ASN A 230 -1.75 -2.36 0.68
CA ASN A 230 -2.01 -3.48 1.58
C ASN A 230 -2.68 -4.68 0.91
#